data_AF-A0A8H7V5A4-F1
#
_entry.id   AF-A0A8H7V5A4-F1
#
_cell.length_a   1.000
_cell.length_b   1.000
_cell.length_c   1.000
_cell.angle_alpha   90.00
_cell.angle_beta   90.00
_cell.angle_gamma   90.00
#
_symmetry.space_group_name_H-M   'P 1'
#
loop_
_entity.id
_entity.type
_entity.pdbx_description
1 polymer ?
#
loop_
_entity_poly.entity_id
_entity_poly.type
_entity_poly.pdbx_seq_one_letter_code
_entity_poly.pdbx_strand_id
1 'polypeptide(L)'
;MIICREQAVCIFYCKEFNEENTTICSKKIEDIGDVDICYLVDPTDPVLVLDIKINPLSFKFHCYISNQEESNPKIPSQEEIQEKERVQLIVRNNASAELEVAEEQRTAANTGNYRNGIDDSDNDSTSSNMIDE
;
A
#
# COMPACT_ATOMS: atom_id res chain seq x y z
N MET A 1 3.60 -30.10 4.57
CA MET A 1 3.05 -30.69 3.33
C MET A 1 2.22 -29.61 2.66
N ILE A 2 2.41 -29.37 1.35
CA ILE A 2 1.64 -28.37 0.61
C ILE A 2 0.62 -29.16 -0.21
N ILE A 3 -0.66 -28.84 -0.03
CA ILE A 3 -1.78 -29.41 -0.79
C ILE A 3 -2.28 -28.31 -1.72
N CYS A 4 -2.47 -28.62 -3.00
CA CYS A 4 -3.11 -27.72 -3.95
C CYS A 4 -4.63 -27.80 -3.86
N ARG A 5 -5.34 -26.80 -4.39
CA ARG A 5 -6.80 -26.75 -4.37
C ARG A 5 -7.40 -28.01 -4.98
N GLU A 6 -6.89 -28.45 -6.14
CA GLU A 6 -7.37 -29.64 -6.85
C GLU A 6 -7.23 -30.92 -6.01
N GLN A 7 -6.11 -31.05 -5.30
CA GLN A 7 -5.89 -32.18 -4.40
C GLN A 7 -6.79 -32.09 -3.16
N ALA A 8 -6.99 -30.90 -2.60
CA ALA A 8 -7.92 -30.70 -1.48
C ALA A 8 -9.35 -31.09 -1.85
N VAL A 9 -9.79 -30.76 -3.07
CA VAL A 9 -11.11 -31.13 -3.58
C VAL A 9 -11.26 -32.66 -3.65
N CYS A 10 -10.22 -33.37 -4.11
CA CYS A 10 -10.22 -34.84 -4.08
C CYS A 10 -10.26 -35.40 -2.66
N ILE A 11 -9.49 -34.83 -1.72
CA ILE A 11 -9.50 -35.23 -0.29
C ILE A 11 -10.89 -35.05 0.31
N PHE A 12 -11.54 -33.91 0.07
CA PHE A 12 -12.88 -33.60 0.58
C PHE A 12 -13.93 -34.64 0.16
N TYR A 13 -13.87 -35.10 -1.10
CA TYR A 13 -14.75 -36.16 -1.59
C TYR A 13 -14.22 -37.59 -1.35
N CYS A 14 -13.12 -37.74 -0.61
CA CYS A 14 -12.45 -39.02 -0.36
C CYS A 14 -12.14 -39.78 -1.66
N LYS A 15 -11.65 -39.06 -2.67
CA LYS A 15 -11.24 -39.59 -3.97
C LYS A 15 -9.72 -39.57 -4.11
N GLU A 16 -9.22 -40.53 -4.88
CA GLU A 16 -7.81 -40.52 -5.28
C GLU A 16 -7.53 -39.32 -6.19
N PHE A 17 -6.37 -38.70 -6.00
CA PHE A 17 -5.95 -37.56 -6.80
C PHE A 17 -5.54 -37.99 -8.20
N ASN A 18 -6.42 -37.75 -9.17
CA ASN A 18 -6.19 -37.93 -10.60
C ASN A 18 -7.04 -36.92 -11.41
N GLU A 19 -6.78 -36.80 -12.71
CA GLU A 19 -7.42 -35.79 -13.57
C GLU A 19 -8.94 -35.94 -13.67
N GLU A 20 -9.44 -37.18 -13.80
CA GLU A 20 -10.87 -37.49 -13.89
C GLU A 20 -11.60 -37.09 -12.59
N ASN A 21 -11.09 -37.55 -11.45
CA ASN A 21 -11.67 -37.25 -10.15
C ASN A 21 -11.61 -35.76 -9.85
N THR A 22 -10.50 -35.10 -10.18
CA THR A 22 -10.35 -33.65 -10.00
C THR A 22 -11.44 -32.91 -10.77
N THR A 23 -11.62 -33.23 -12.04
CA THR A 23 -12.63 -32.58 -12.90
C THR A 23 -14.04 -32.78 -12.35
N ILE A 24 -14.40 -34.01 -11.99
CA ILE A 24 -15.72 -34.34 -11.44
C ILE A 24 -15.96 -33.64 -10.12
N CYS A 25 -14.97 -33.64 -9.23
CA CYS A 25 -15.09 -33.10 -7.88
C CYS A 25 -15.09 -31.57 -7.87
N SER A 26 -14.26 -30.92 -8.69
CA SER A 26 -14.26 -29.47 -8.86
C SER A 26 -15.60 -28.98 -9.39
N LYS A 27 -16.14 -29.67 -10.41
CA LYS A 27 -17.46 -29.36 -10.94
C LYS A 27 -18.56 -29.44 -9.88
N LYS A 28 -18.52 -30.42 -8.98
CA LYS A 28 -19.50 -30.52 -7.88
C LYS A 28 -19.46 -29.33 -6.94
N ILE A 29 -18.29 -28.73 -6.71
CA ILE A 29 -18.17 -27.53 -5.87
C ILE A 29 -18.71 -26.31 -6.64
N GLU A 30 -18.35 -26.17 -7.91
CA GLU A 30 -18.87 -25.12 -8.79
C GLU A 30 -20.40 -25.17 -8.91
N ASP A 31 -20.98 -26.37 -8.98
CA ASP A 31 -22.42 -26.60 -9.05
C ASP A 31 -23.16 -26.16 -7.76
N ILE A 32 -22.48 -26.12 -6.60
CA ILE A 32 -23.08 -25.63 -5.35
C ILE A 32 -23.21 -24.10 -5.39
N GLY A 33 -22.20 -23.41 -5.95
CA GLY A 33 -22.14 -21.96 -6.02
C GLY A 33 -21.86 -21.28 -4.67
N ASP A 34 -21.24 -20.10 -4.73
CA ASP A 34 -20.93 -19.23 -3.58
C ASP A 34 -20.13 -19.90 -2.44
N VAL A 35 -19.43 -20.99 -2.74
CA VAL A 35 -18.59 -21.74 -1.80
C VAL A 35 -17.23 -22.04 -2.41
N ASP A 36 -16.23 -22.10 -1.55
CA ASP A 36 -14.91 -22.58 -1.90
C ASP A 36 -14.34 -23.50 -0.81
N ILE A 37 -13.30 -24.23 -1.19
CA ILE A 37 -12.61 -25.18 -0.34
C ILE A 37 -11.41 -24.50 0.35
N CYS A 38 -11.35 -24.62 1.66
CA CYS A 38 -10.29 -24.04 2.49
C CYS A 38 -9.97 -24.96 3.67
N TYR A 39 -9.03 -24.57 4.52
CA TYR A 39 -8.70 -25.29 5.76
C TYR A 39 -8.57 -24.32 6.93
N LEU A 40 -8.72 -24.82 8.17
CA LEU A 40 -8.57 -23.99 9.37
C LEU A 40 -7.17 -24.08 9.98
N VAL A 41 -6.68 -25.31 10.19
CA VAL A 41 -5.39 -25.56 10.86
C VAL A 41 -4.62 -26.62 10.09
N ASP A 42 -5.28 -27.73 9.78
CA ASP A 42 -4.68 -28.85 9.07
C ASP A 42 -5.07 -28.80 7.57
N PRO A 43 -4.10 -28.65 6.65
CA PRO A 43 -4.39 -28.66 5.22
C PRO A 43 -4.90 -30.02 4.72
N THR A 44 -4.80 -31.10 5.49
CA THR A 44 -5.36 -32.41 5.16
C THR A 44 -6.84 -32.57 5.51
N ASP A 45 -7.43 -31.59 6.21
CA ASP A 45 -8.84 -31.56 6.59
C ASP A 45 -9.56 -30.39 5.88
N PRO A 46 -9.91 -30.55 4.59
CA PRO A 46 -10.57 -29.50 3.84
C PRO A 46 -12.01 -29.28 4.31
N VAL A 47 -12.42 -28.02 4.36
CA VAL A 47 -13.77 -27.57 4.67
C VAL A 47 -14.35 -26.76 3.52
N LEU A 48 -15.65 -26.92 3.28
CA LEU A 48 -16.40 -26.13 2.32
C LEU A 48 -17.02 -24.93 3.03
N VAL A 49 -16.72 -23.72 2.58
CA VAL A 49 -17.11 -22.47 3.25
C VAL A 49 -17.67 -21.50 2.22
N LEU A 50 -18.66 -20.71 2.63
CA LEU A 50 -19.22 -19.66 1.79
C LEU A 50 -18.16 -18.58 1.50
N ASP A 51 -18.05 -18.14 0.25
CA ASP A 51 -17.06 -17.15 -0.19
C ASP A 51 -17.16 -15.84 0.61
N ILE A 52 -18.39 -15.44 0.95
CA ILE A 52 -18.68 -14.26 1.78
C ILE A 52 -18.07 -14.33 3.19
N LYS A 53 -17.74 -15.54 3.69
CA LYS A 53 -17.13 -15.76 5.00
C LYS A 53 -15.61 -15.84 4.93
N ILE A 54 -15.06 -16.30 3.80
CA ILE A 54 -13.63 -16.52 3.64
C ILE A 54 -12.88 -15.18 3.71
N ASN A 55 -13.31 -14.20 2.89
CA ASN A 55 -12.65 -12.89 2.80
C ASN A 55 -12.56 -12.12 4.14
N PRO A 56 -13.65 -11.96 4.93
CA PRO A 56 -13.57 -11.25 6.21
C PRO A 56 -12.87 -12.05 7.31
N LEU A 57 -12.72 -13.37 7.17
CA LEU A 57 -12.15 -14.25 8.19
C LEU A 57 -10.87 -14.95 7.68
N SER A 58 -10.03 -14.22 6.96
CA SER A 58 -8.76 -14.72 6.41
C SER A 58 -7.75 -15.19 7.48
N PHE A 59 -7.92 -14.77 8.73
CA PHE A 59 -7.14 -15.29 9.86
C PHE A 59 -7.56 -16.70 10.31
N LYS A 60 -8.74 -17.16 9.89
CA LYS A 60 -9.34 -18.43 10.30
C LYS A 60 -9.44 -19.42 9.15
N PHE A 61 -9.75 -18.94 7.95
CA PHE A 61 -9.86 -19.77 6.75
C PHE A 61 -8.67 -19.51 5.85
N HIS A 62 -7.94 -20.58 5.55
CA HIS A 62 -6.79 -20.56 4.67
C HIS A 62 -7.15 -21.24 3.34
N CYS A 63 -7.02 -20.52 2.24
CA CYS A 63 -7.29 -21.06 0.91
C CYS A 63 -6.11 -21.90 0.42
N TYR A 64 -6.42 -22.95 -0.35
CA TYR A 64 -5.40 -23.72 -1.05
C TYR A 64 -4.91 -22.97 -2.28
N ILE A 65 -3.63 -23.11 -2.59
CA ILE A 65 -3.02 -22.55 -3.80
C ILE A 65 -3.51 -23.38 -4.99
N SER A 66 -3.92 -22.71 -6.07
CA SER A 66 -4.29 -23.40 -7.31
C SER A 66 -3.04 -23.72 -8.12
N ASN A 67 -2.98 -24.91 -8.74
CA ASN A 67 -1.84 -25.32 -9.57
C ASN A 67 -1.62 -24.43 -10.81
N GLN A 68 -2.53 -23.49 -11.08
CA GLN A 68 -2.44 -22.54 -12.20
C GLN A 68 -1.53 -21.33 -11.91
N GLU A 69 -1.06 -21.15 -10.66
CA GLU A 69 -0.23 -19.99 -10.29
C GLU A 69 1.26 -20.11 -10.64
N GLU A 70 1.73 -21.28 -11.13
CA GLU A 70 3.12 -21.41 -11.61
C GLU A 70 3.36 -20.78 -12.99
N SER A 71 2.32 -20.27 -13.66
CA SER A 71 2.49 -19.43 -14.85
C SER A 71 2.31 -17.95 -14.49
N ASN A 72 3.45 -17.29 -14.29
CA ASN A 72 3.64 -15.84 -14.19
C ASN A 72 3.57 -15.24 -12.77
N PRO A 73 4.67 -15.27 -11.99
CA PRO A 73 4.97 -14.07 -11.22
C PRO A 73 5.00 -12.92 -12.23
N LYS A 74 4.04 -11.98 -12.17
CA LYS A 74 4.20 -10.66 -12.80
C LYS A 74 5.39 -9.99 -12.10
N ILE A 75 6.59 -10.44 -12.46
CA ILE A 75 7.80 -9.65 -12.34
C ILE A 75 7.49 -8.45 -13.23
N PRO A 76 7.37 -7.23 -12.66
CA PRO A 76 7.16 -6.05 -13.47
C PRO A 76 8.25 -6.02 -14.53
N SER A 77 7.88 -5.86 -15.80
CA SER A 77 8.88 -5.79 -16.86
C SER A 77 9.86 -4.66 -16.54
N GLN A 78 11.11 -4.76 -17.02
CA GLN A 78 12.09 -3.68 -16.80
C GLN A 78 11.56 -2.32 -17.29
N GLU A 79 10.65 -2.32 -18.27
CA GLU A 79 9.94 -1.11 -18.73
C GLU A 79 8.96 -0.57 -17.69
N GLU A 80 8.18 -1.39 -16.98
CA GLU A 80 7.28 -0.93 -15.91
C GLU A 80 8.04 -0.36 -14.71
N ILE A 81 9.23 -0.90 -14.40
CA ILE A 81 10.11 -0.38 -13.35
C ILE A 81 10.70 0.97 -13.78
N GLN A 82 11.17 1.08 -15.02
CA GLN A 82 11.70 2.34 -15.56
C GLN A 82 10.63 3.43 -15.69
N GLU A 83 9.40 3.08 -16.08
CA GLU A 83 8.27 4.01 -16.16
C GLU A 83 7.91 4.56 -14.77
N LYS A 84 7.88 3.69 -13.75
CA LYS A 84 7.63 4.11 -12.36
C LYS A 84 8.71 5.05 -11.83
N GLU A 85 9.99 4.76 -12.10
CA GLU A 85 11.09 5.65 -11.72
C GLU A 85 11.04 6.99 -12.47
N ARG A 86 10.71 6.98 -13.77
CA ARG A 86 10.54 8.22 -14.56
C ARG A 86 9.42 9.09 -14.03
N VAL A 87 8.26 8.51 -13.74
CA VAL A 87 7.12 9.25 -13.16
C VAL A 87 7.50 9.82 -11.79
N GLN A 88 8.20 9.06 -10.95
CA GLN A 88 8.63 9.53 -9.63
C GLN A 88 9.65 10.68 -9.72
N LEU A 89 10.56 10.66 -10.69
CA LEU A 89 11.50 11.74 -10.95
C LEU A 89 10.81 13.03 -11.43
N ILE A 90 9.82 12.91 -12.32
CA ILE A 90 9.06 14.06 -12.83
C ILE A 90 8.29 14.74 -11.69
N VAL A 91 7.62 13.98 -10.84
CA VAL A 91 6.88 14.52 -9.69
C VAL A 91 7.81 15.28 -8.73
N ARG A 92 9.00 14.73 -8.47
CA ARG A 92 10.00 15.39 -7.61
C ARG A 92 10.47 16.72 -8.17
N ASN A 93 10.76 16.77 -9.47
CA ASN A 93 11.29 17.97 -10.11
C ASN A 93 10.23 19.09 -10.19
N ASN A 94 8.97 18.74 -10.43
CA ASN A 94 7.87 19.72 -10.44
C ASN A 94 7.66 20.33 -9.04
N ALA A 95 7.74 19.53 -7.98
CA ALA A 95 7.63 20.04 -6.60
C ALA A 95 8.78 20.99 -6.22
N SER A 96 9.99 20.76 -6.72
CA SER A 96 11.12 21.67 -6.51
C SER A 96 10.98 22.99 -7.29
N ALA A 97 10.45 22.95 -8.52
CA ALA A 97 10.21 24.16 -9.31
C ALA A 97 9.15 25.09 -8.69
N GLU A 98 8.11 24.52 -8.07
CA GLU A 98 7.09 25.31 -7.35
C GLU A 98 7.67 26.02 -6.11
N LEU A 99 8.69 25.44 -5.47
CA LEU A 99 9.36 26.04 -4.30
C LEU A 99 10.28 27.19 -4.70
N GLU A 100 10.99 27.07 -5.83
CA GLU A 100 11.95 28.08 -6.32
C GLU A 100 11.23 29.33 -6.87
N VAL A 101 10.08 29.14 -7.54
CA VAL A 101 9.21 30.25 -7.99
C VAL A 101 8.63 31.03 -6.80
N ALA A 102 8.42 30.38 -5.65
CA ALA A 102 7.92 31.04 -4.44
C ALA A 102 9.02 31.83 -3.70
N GLU A 103 10.29 31.44 -3.80
CA GLU A 103 11.41 32.17 -3.17
C GLU A 103 11.83 33.40 -3.99
N GLU A 104 11.81 33.33 -5.33
CA GLU A 104 12.20 34.46 -6.18
C GLU A 104 11.21 35.65 -6.10
N GLN A 105 9.94 35.37 -5.79
CA GLN A 105 8.94 36.41 -5.51
C GLN A 105 9.14 37.10 -4.15
N ARG A 106 9.86 36.47 -3.19
CA ARG A 106 10.19 37.07 -1.90
C ARG A 106 11.42 37.97 -1.97
N THR A 107 12.41 37.66 -2.80
CA THR A 107 13.62 38.47 -2.95
C THR A 107 13.41 39.74 -3.79
N ALA A 108 12.48 39.73 -4.76
CA ALA A 108 12.13 40.93 -5.52
C ALA A 108 11.33 41.97 -4.70
N ALA A 109 10.64 41.56 -3.63
CA ALA A 109 9.85 42.46 -2.79
C ALA A 109 10.70 43.25 -1.76
N ASN A 110 11.94 42.85 -1.48
CA ASN A 110 12.74 43.38 -0.36
C ASN A 110 13.81 44.42 -0.76
N THR A 111 14.02 44.68 -2.05
CA THR A 111 14.99 45.70 -2.54
C THR A 111 14.38 47.09 -2.76
N GLY A 112 13.12 47.30 -2.41
CA GLY A 112 12.39 48.53 -2.71
C GLY A 112 12.29 49.60 -1.61
N ASN A 113 12.75 49.36 -0.37
CA ASN A 113 12.25 50.17 0.76
C ASN A 113 13.30 50.69 1.77
N TYR A 114 14.42 51.23 1.30
CA TYR A 114 15.26 52.13 2.11
C TYR A 114 15.43 53.48 1.42
N ARG A 115 14.39 54.30 1.47
CA ARG A 115 14.53 55.75 1.30
C ARG A 115 13.44 56.49 2.08
N ASN A 116 13.91 57.51 2.80
CA ASN A 116 13.18 58.52 3.59
C ASN A 116 12.84 58.05 5.00
N GLY A 117 13.11 58.76 6.09
CA GLY A 117 13.66 60.09 6.40
C GLY A 117 13.65 60.12 7.95
N ILE A 118 14.71 60.54 8.63
CA ILE A 118 14.93 61.92 9.13
C ILE A 118 13.82 62.40 10.08
N ASP A 119 14.28 62.97 11.20
CA ASP A 119 13.59 63.75 12.25
C ASP A 119 12.96 62.97 13.40
N ASP A 120 13.07 63.38 14.66
CA ASP A 120 14.00 64.23 15.43
C ASP A 120 13.46 64.16 16.87
N SER A 121 14.20 64.77 17.80
CA SER A 121 13.72 65.31 19.10
C SER A 121 13.55 64.34 20.28
N ASP A 122 14.68 64.20 21.00
CA ASP A 122 14.94 64.79 22.31
C ASP A 122 14.04 64.53 23.53
N ASN A 123 14.76 64.51 24.66
CA ASN A 123 14.40 65.01 25.99
C ASN A 123 14.06 63.92 27.02
N ASP A 124 14.62 63.83 28.22
CA ASP A 124 15.77 64.39 28.93
C ASP A 124 15.73 63.74 30.33
N SER A 125 16.90 63.49 30.92
CA SER A 125 17.16 63.44 32.38
C SER A 125 16.46 62.40 33.28
N THR A 126 16.99 61.91 34.41
CA THR A 126 18.28 61.91 35.12
C THR A 126 18.07 61.04 36.38
N SER A 127 19.13 60.36 36.83
CA SER A 127 19.42 59.92 38.22
C SER A 127 18.78 58.68 38.89
N SER A 128 19.70 57.73 39.15
CA SER A 128 20.20 57.32 40.49
C SER A 128 19.48 56.27 41.38
N ASN A 129 20.36 55.42 41.94
CA ASN A 129 20.34 54.64 43.19
C ASN A 129 19.73 53.23 43.13
N MET A 130 20.54 52.17 43.31
CA MET A 130 20.96 51.57 44.60
C MET A 130 19.76 51.09 45.44
N ILE A 131 19.65 49.78 45.66
CA ILE A 131 19.75 49.09 46.97
C ILE A 131 19.50 47.58 46.79
N ASP A 132 20.19 46.83 47.65
CA ASP A 132 20.28 45.39 47.87
C ASP A 132 18.94 44.64 48.12
N GLU A 133 18.95 43.33 47.85
CA GLU A 133 18.72 42.28 48.86
C GLU A 133 19.22 40.90 48.37
#